data_AF-A0A1V9X842-F1
#
_entry.id   AF-A0A1V9X842-F1
#
_cell.length_a   1.000
_cell.length_b   1.000
_cell.length_c   1.000
_cell.angle_alpha   90.00
_cell.angle_beta   90.00
_cell.angle_gamma   90.00
#
_symmetry.space_group_name_H-M   'P 1'
#
loop_
_entity.id
_entity.type
_entity.pdbx_description
1 polymer ?
#
loop_
_entity_poly.entity_id
_entity_poly.type
_entity_poly.pdbx_seq_one_letter_code
_entity_poly.pdbx_strand_id
1 'polypeptide(L)'
;MRLRNTDSICWSRCLHLYHIQNECMKLPEPMEHISYGPDERQGLNIMRCAQRGRDDTILVFIHGGAWMQGDRHMHNFVANGMHPHNISVITLGYRLAYKGSGLDHCVDDVIQGIQTVQKSFPKSNLLLAGHSAGGHLVMTALPRLPTMQGIRKVFCISGIYSLQEIVNTSVGVHVNFSRDQVHYIEISFERFNILFD
;
A
#
# COMPACT_ATOMS: atom_id res chain seq x y z
N MET A 1 9.51 -31.27 0.22
CA MET A 1 8.88 -30.40 1.24
C MET A 1 7.65 -29.76 0.61
N ARG A 2 6.44 -30.19 0.98
CA ARG A 2 5.19 -29.75 0.34
C ARG A 2 4.81 -28.34 0.84
N LEU A 3 4.87 -27.34 -0.04
CA LEU A 3 4.23 -26.04 0.18
C LEU A 3 2.71 -26.28 0.31
N ARG A 4 2.10 -25.75 1.38
CA ARG A 4 0.69 -26.02 1.71
C ARG A 4 -0.24 -25.26 0.76
N ASN A 5 -1.32 -25.93 0.38
CA ASN A 5 -2.29 -25.64 -0.68
C ASN A 5 -3.13 -24.35 -0.51
N THR A 6 -2.87 -23.48 0.48
CA THR A 6 -3.68 -22.29 0.76
C THR A 6 -3.16 -21.03 0.06
N ASP A 7 -1.84 -20.95 -0.12
CA ASP A 7 -1.19 -19.77 -0.69
C ASP A 7 -1.41 -19.71 -2.21
N SER A 8 -1.48 -20.87 -2.88
CA SER A 8 -1.85 -21.00 -4.29
C SER A 8 -3.30 -20.59 -4.59
N ILE A 9 -4.25 -20.88 -3.69
CA ILE A 9 -5.67 -20.51 -3.86
C ILE A 9 -5.85 -19.00 -3.72
N CYS A 10 -5.12 -18.37 -2.80
CA CYS A 10 -5.15 -16.92 -2.61
C CYS A 10 -4.57 -16.20 -3.83
N TRP A 11 -3.44 -16.68 -4.36
CA TRP A 11 -2.81 -16.11 -5.55
C TRP A 11 -3.68 -16.28 -6.81
N SER A 12 -4.23 -17.47 -7.05
CA SER A 12 -5.14 -17.70 -8.18
C SER A 12 -6.41 -16.85 -8.11
N ARG A 13 -6.93 -16.58 -6.90
CA ARG A 13 -8.04 -15.64 -6.71
C ARG A 13 -7.63 -14.19 -6.97
N CYS A 14 -6.44 -13.77 -6.53
CA CYS A 14 -5.94 -12.41 -6.79
C CYS A 14 -5.74 -12.19 -8.30
N LEU A 15 -5.15 -13.17 -8.99
CA LEU A 15 -5.03 -13.16 -10.45
C LEU A 15 -6.40 -13.14 -11.11
N HIS A 16 -7.35 -13.96 -10.66
CA HIS A 16 -8.69 -13.97 -11.24
C HIS A 16 -9.42 -12.62 -11.07
N LEU A 17 -9.35 -12.02 -9.87
CA LEU A 17 -9.91 -10.69 -9.62
C LEU A 17 -9.19 -9.60 -10.43
N TYR A 18 -7.87 -9.69 -10.59
CA TYR A 18 -7.10 -8.82 -11.46
C TYR A 18 -7.57 -8.93 -12.92
N HIS A 19 -7.75 -10.15 -13.44
CA HIS A 19 -8.25 -10.34 -14.81
C HIS A 19 -9.66 -9.78 -14.99
N ILE A 20 -10.59 -10.08 -14.06
CA ILE A 20 -11.95 -9.52 -14.08
C ILE A 20 -11.89 -7.99 -14.05
N GLN A 21 -11.05 -7.40 -13.18
CA GLN A 21 -10.90 -5.96 -13.11
C GLN A 21 -10.37 -5.38 -14.42
N ASN A 22 -9.31 -5.96 -15.00
CA ASN A 22 -8.76 -5.49 -16.27
C ASN A 22 -9.80 -5.56 -17.40
N GLU A 23 -10.55 -6.67 -17.47
CA GLU A 23 -11.60 -6.87 -18.47
C GLU A 23 -12.79 -5.91 -18.30
N CYS A 24 -13.33 -5.79 -17.08
CA CYS A 24 -14.50 -4.95 -16.82
C CYS A 24 -14.17 -3.45 -16.78
N MET A 25 -13.00 -3.07 -16.27
CA MET A 25 -12.63 -1.69 -16.01
C MET A 25 -11.78 -1.07 -17.13
N LYS A 26 -11.39 -1.85 -18.15
CA LYS A 26 -10.56 -1.40 -19.29
C LYS A 26 -9.30 -0.67 -18.85
N LEU A 27 -8.52 -1.32 -17.98
CA LEU A 27 -7.32 -0.70 -17.44
C LEU A 27 -6.31 -0.40 -18.56
N PRO A 28 -5.58 0.72 -18.46
CA PRO A 28 -4.62 1.11 -19.49
C PRO A 28 -3.44 0.14 -19.49
N GLU A 29 -3.26 -0.52 -20.64
CA GLU A 29 -2.09 -1.32 -20.96
C GLU A 29 -1.11 -0.48 -21.80
N PRO A 30 0.22 -0.57 -21.56
CA PRO A 30 0.88 -1.52 -20.66
C PRO A 30 1.07 -1.02 -19.21
N MET A 31 0.96 -1.95 -18.26
CA MET A 31 1.34 -1.77 -16.85
C MET A 31 2.83 -2.08 -16.64
N GLU A 32 3.61 -1.11 -16.14
CA GLU A 32 5.03 -1.34 -15.80
C GLU A 32 5.13 -1.95 -14.38
N HIS A 33 6.03 -2.92 -14.18
CA HIS A 33 6.27 -3.54 -12.88
C HIS A 33 7.69 -3.28 -12.38
N ILE A 34 7.82 -2.88 -11.10
CA ILE A 34 9.11 -2.75 -10.41
C ILE A 34 9.06 -3.61 -9.15
N SER A 35 9.97 -4.57 -9.03
CA SER A 35 10.23 -5.24 -7.75
C SER A 35 11.20 -4.40 -6.92
N TYR A 36 10.96 -4.32 -5.61
CA TYR A 36 11.83 -3.64 -4.66
C TYR A 36 12.34 -4.55 -3.54
N GLY A 37 12.02 -5.84 -3.60
CA GLY A 37 12.47 -6.81 -2.61
C GLY A 37 12.40 -8.25 -3.13
N PRO A 38 12.92 -9.21 -2.36
CA PRO A 38 12.97 -10.61 -2.77
C PRO A 38 11.61 -11.33 -2.75
N ASP A 39 10.62 -10.80 -2.03
CA ASP A 39 9.27 -11.39 -1.95
C ASP A 39 8.39 -10.91 -3.10
N GLU A 40 7.57 -11.80 -3.67
CA GLU A 40 6.68 -11.50 -4.81
C GLU A 40 5.69 -10.36 -4.51
N ARG A 41 5.38 -10.13 -3.23
CA ARG A 41 4.48 -9.06 -2.79
C ARG A 41 5.16 -7.70 -2.79
N GLN A 42 6.49 -7.64 -2.65
CA GLN A 42 7.30 -6.42 -2.63
C GLN A 42 7.50 -5.85 -4.05
N GLY A 43 6.40 -5.40 -4.64
CA GLY A 43 6.37 -4.89 -6.00
C GLY A 43 5.45 -3.68 -6.17
N LEU A 44 5.68 -2.96 -7.26
CA LEU A 44 4.92 -1.80 -7.70
C LEU A 44 4.28 -2.12 -9.05
N ASN A 45 3.00 -1.79 -9.22
CA ASN A 45 2.41 -1.68 -10.54
C ASN A 45 2.26 -0.21 -10.89
N ILE A 46 2.72 0.21 -12.06
CA ILE A 46 2.75 1.61 -12.49
C ILE A 46 1.83 1.75 -13.69
N MET A 47 0.84 2.62 -13.55
CA MET A 47 -0.15 2.96 -14.57
C MET A 47 -0.04 4.43 -14.90
N ARG A 48 0.69 4.74 -15.97
CA ARG A 48 0.91 6.11 -16.43
C ARG A 48 -0.32 6.66 -17.14
N CYS A 49 -0.67 7.91 -16.87
CA CYS A 49 -1.64 8.60 -17.70
C CYS A 49 -1.01 9.01 -19.06
N ALA A 50 -1.82 9.13 -20.11
CA ALA A 50 -1.35 9.27 -21.49
C ALA A 50 -0.65 10.62 -21.80
N GLN A 51 -0.95 11.68 -21.03
CA GLN A 51 -0.38 13.01 -21.27
C GLN A 51 0.98 13.16 -20.58
N ARG A 52 2.03 12.63 -21.23
CA ARG A 52 3.41 12.88 -20.79
C ARG A 52 3.78 14.35 -21.01
N GLY A 53 4.08 15.06 -19.93
CA GLY A 53 4.75 16.36 -19.99
C GLY A 53 3.99 17.47 -19.27
N ARG A 54 4.61 17.95 -18.19
CA ARG A 54 4.19 18.94 -17.18
C ARG A 54 3.51 18.31 -15.96
N ASP A 55 4.18 18.46 -14.81
CA ASP A 55 3.73 18.10 -13.46
C ASP A 55 3.29 16.65 -13.28
N ASP A 56 4.27 15.73 -13.37
CA ASP A 56 4.10 14.29 -13.16
C ASP A 56 3.64 14.01 -11.73
N THR A 57 2.33 14.08 -11.50
CA THR A 57 1.71 13.78 -10.22
C THR A 57 1.39 12.30 -10.18
N ILE A 58 1.84 11.64 -9.12
CA ILE A 58 1.71 10.20 -8.96
C ILE A 58 0.99 9.92 -7.65
N LEU A 59 -0.12 9.19 -7.73
CA LEU A 59 -0.76 8.59 -6.57
C LEU A 59 -0.13 7.23 -6.28
N VAL A 60 0.52 7.09 -5.13
CA VAL A 60 0.96 5.81 -4.59
C VAL A 60 -0.14 5.28 -3.66
N PHE A 61 -0.79 4.20 -4.08
CA PHE A 61 -1.90 3.57 -3.36
C PHE A 61 -1.44 2.33 -2.61
N ILE A 62 -1.72 2.28 -1.31
CA ILE A 62 -1.44 1.17 -0.40
C ILE A 62 -2.77 0.52 -0.01
N HIS A 63 -2.92 -0.76 -0.32
CA HIS A 63 -4.17 -1.47 -0.10
C HIS A 63 -4.46 -1.78 1.38
N GLY A 64 -5.73 -2.11 1.66
CA GLY A 64 -6.20 -2.54 2.98
C GLY A 64 -6.18 -4.06 3.15
N GLY A 65 -7.12 -4.59 3.92
CA GLY A 65 -7.24 -6.05 4.16
C GLY A 65 -6.71 -6.51 5.53
N ALA A 66 -6.79 -5.63 6.54
CA ALA A 66 -6.40 -5.91 7.92
C ALA A 66 -5.00 -6.54 8.03
N TRP A 67 -4.05 -6.10 7.18
CA TRP A 67 -2.68 -6.61 7.04
C TRP A 67 -2.55 -8.09 6.66
N MET A 68 -3.64 -8.84 6.59
CA MET A 68 -3.66 -10.30 6.41
C MET A 68 -4.15 -10.73 5.03
N GLN A 69 -4.72 -9.81 4.25
CA GLN A 69 -5.32 -10.09 2.94
C GLN A 69 -5.06 -8.95 1.96
N GLY A 70 -5.29 -9.24 0.68
CA GLY A 70 -5.18 -8.28 -0.41
C GLY A 70 -3.89 -8.43 -1.21
N ASP A 71 -3.84 -7.64 -2.28
CA ASP A 71 -2.72 -7.56 -3.20
C ASP A 71 -2.75 -6.23 -3.97
N ARG A 72 -1.58 -5.75 -4.42
CA ARG A 72 -1.46 -4.56 -5.29
C ARG A 72 -2.27 -4.70 -6.57
N HIS A 73 -2.34 -5.89 -7.15
CA HIS A 73 -3.02 -6.16 -8.41
C HIS A 73 -4.54 -5.94 -8.31
N MET A 74 -5.13 -6.09 -7.11
CA MET A 74 -6.57 -5.94 -6.89
C MET A 74 -7.07 -4.49 -6.86
N HIS A 75 -6.17 -3.51 -6.99
CA HIS A 75 -6.50 -2.09 -6.80
C HIS A 75 -6.07 -1.21 -7.98
N ASN A 76 -5.67 -1.83 -9.10
CA ASN A 76 -5.26 -1.10 -10.29
C ASN A 76 -6.37 -0.20 -10.84
N PHE A 77 -7.64 -0.57 -10.61
CA PHE A 77 -8.82 0.22 -11.01
C PHE A 77 -8.84 1.67 -10.49
N VAL A 78 -8.07 1.98 -9.43
CA VAL A 78 -7.87 3.34 -8.94
C VAL A 78 -7.36 4.27 -10.06
N ALA A 79 -6.58 3.75 -11.00
CA ALA A 79 -6.11 4.48 -12.18
C ALA A 79 -7.25 5.13 -12.98
N ASN A 80 -8.40 4.47 -13.11
CA ASN A 80 -9.52 4.99 -13.90
C ASN A 80 -10.11 6.29 -13.34
N GLY A 81 -10.08 6.45 -12.02
CA GLY A 81 -10.51 7.68 -11.38
C GLY A 81 -9.46 8.79 -11.48
N MET A 82 -8.18 8.44 -11.53
CA MET A 82 -7.07 9.40 -11.44
C MET A 82 -6.57 9.90 -12.80
N HIS A 83 -6.59 9.04 -13.82
CA HIS A 83 -6.09 9.35 -15.17
C HIS A 83 -6.78 10.55 -15.84
N PRO A 84 -8.12 10.74 -15.73
CA PRO A 84 -8.79 11.93 -16.26
C PRO A 84 -8.28 13.25 -15.65
N HIS A 85 -7.63 13.19 -14.49
CA HIS A 85 -7.03 14.33 -13.80
C HIS A 85 -5.52 14.44 -14.03
N ASN A 86 -4.97 13.72 -15.02
CA ASN A 86 -3.53 13.69 -15.32
C ASN A 86 -2.67 13.20 -14.14
N ILE A 87 -3.22 12.27 -13.34
CA ILE A 87 -2.52 11.65 -12.21
C ILE A 87 -2.20 10.20 -12.58
N SER A 88 -0.91 9.88 -12.63
CA SER A 88 -0.46 8.48 -12.77
C SER A 88 -0.68 7.74 -11.45
N VAL A 89 -0.88 6.42 -11.49
CA VAL A 89 -1.12 5.61 -10.28
C VAL A 89 -0.05 4.55 -10.13
N ILE A 90 0.42 4.36 -8.91
CA ILE A 90 1.26 3.25 -8.49
C ILE A 90 0.53 2.49 -7.39
N THR A 91 0.20 1.22 -7.60
CA THR A 91 -0.24 0.36 -6.48
C THR A 91 0.97 -0.34 -5.87
N LEU A 92 1.20 -0.13 -4.59
CA LEU A 92 2.31 -0.70 -3.82
C LEU A 92 1.85 -1.96 -3.10
N GLY A 93 2.54 -3.08 -3.33
CA GLY A 93 2.30 -4.34 -2.62
C GLY A 93 3.28 -4.51 -1.48
N TYR A 94 2.86 -5.14 -0.39
CA TYR A 94 3.69 -5.40 0.79
C TYR A 94 3.41 -6.82 1.32
N ARG A 95 4.38 -7.41 2.04
CA ARG A 95 4.19 -8.73 2.68
C ARG A 95 3.11 -8.65 3.75
N LEU A 96 2.28 -9.69 3.84
CA LEU A 96 1.16 -9.74 4.78
C LEU A 96 1.60 -10.20 6.17
N ALA A 97 0.94 -9.70 7.20
CA ALA A 97 1.08 -10.07 8.61
C ALA A 97 0.28 -11.34 8.96
N TYR A 98 0.36 -12.37 8.11
CA TYR A 98 -0.39 -13.60 8.30
C TYR A 98 0.43 -14.63 9.09
N LYS A 99 -0.24 -15.43 9.95
CA LYS A 99 0.35 -16.46 10.82
C LYS A 99 1.33 -15.90 11.87
N GLY A 100 1.02 -14.73 12.44
CA GLY A 100 1.76 -14.20 13.58
C GLY A 100 3.15 -13.63 13.25
N SER A 101 3.39 -13.21 12.01
CA SER A 101 4.65 -12.58 11.59
C SER A 101 4.82 -11.14 12.11
N GLY A 102 3.80 -10.55 12.74
CA GLY A 102 3.81 -9.16 13.22
C GLY A 102 3.55 -8.14 12.10
N LEU A 103 3.59 -6.84 12.42
CA LEU A 103 3.36 -5.75 11.45
C LEU A 103 4.64 -5.06 10.96
N ASP A 104 5.77 -5.25 11.63
CA ASP A 104 6.98 -4.46 11.38
C ASP A 104 7.46 -4.59 9.93
N HIS A 105 7.46 -5.81 9.38
CA HIS A 105 7.83 -6.02 7.98
C HIS A 105 6.84 -5.40 6.99
N CYS A 106 5.55 -5.29 7.34
CA CYS A 106 4.59 -4.59 6.49
C CYS A 106 4.95 -3.10 6.39
N VAL A 107 5.31 -2.49 7.52
CA VAL A 107 5.73 -1.08 7.58
C VAL A 107 7.06 -0.90 6.84
N ASP A 108 8.03 -1.78 7.07
CA ASP A 108 9.33 -1.75 6.40
C ASP A 108 9.21 -1.90 4.87
N ASP A 109 8.28 -2.73 4.41
CA ASP A 109 7.99 -2.90 2.98
C ASP A 109 7.36 -1.64 2.37
N VAL A 110 6.44 -0.98 3.09
CA VAL A 110 5.86 0.29 2.63
C VAL A 110 6.92 1.39 2.58
N ILE A 111 7.82 1.47 3.56
CA ILE A 111 8.96 2.39 3.56
C ILE A 111 9.84 2.14 2.32
N GLN A 112 10.25 0.89 2.09
CA GLN A 112 11.10 0.52 0.95
C GLN A 112 10.42 0.78 -0.40
N GLY A 113 9.12 0.50 -0.51
CA GLY A 113 8.35 0.78 -1.71
C GLY A 113 8.24 2.27 -2.00
N ILE A 114 7.96 3.11 -0.99
CA ILE A 114 7.93 4.58 -1.14
C ILE A 114 9.32 5.11 -1.54
N GLN A 115 10.39 4.65 -0.91
CA GLN A 115 11.76 5.02 -1.29
C GLN A 115 12.08 4.64 -2.74
N THR A 116 11.59 3.48 -3.19
CA THR A 116 11.76 3.02 -4.57
C THR A 116 11.03 3.95 -5.54
N VAL A 117 9.80 4.36 -5.22
CA VAL A 117 9.07 5.37 -6.01
C VAL A 117 9.83 6.69 -6.04
N GLN A 118 10.32 7.20 -4.90
CA GLN A 118 11.08 8.45 -4.86
C GLN A 118 12.35 8.39 -5.73
N LYS A 119 13.03 7.25 -5.78
CA LYS A 119 14.23 7.04 -6.63
C LYS A 119 13.88 6.92 -8.11
N SER A 120 12.80 6.21 -8.45
CA SER A 120 12.35 6.01 -9.83
C SER A 120 11.70 7.27 -10.43
N PHE A 121 11.13 8.12 -9.58
CA PHE A 121 10.35 9.30 -9.97
C PHE A 121 10.81 10.56 -9.19
N PRO A 122 12.09 10.96 -9.28
CA PRO A 122 12.69 11.96 -8.38
C PRO A 122 12.17 13.39 -8.58
N LYS A 123 11.48 13.66 -9.70
CA LYS A 123 10.91 14.98 -10.06
C LYS A 123 9.39 15.03 -9.90
N SER A 124 8.76 13.93 -9.50
CA SER A 124 7.31 13.79 -9.50
C SER A 124 6.70 14.29 -8.18
N ASN A 125 5.47 14.82 -8.25
CA ASN A 125 4.70 15.17 -7.06
C ASN A 125 3.96 13.92 -6.58
N LEU A 126 4.32 13.41 -5.41
CA LEU A 126 3.76 12.19 -4.85
C LEU A 126 2.57 12.50 -3.94
N LEU A 127 1.44 11.86 -4.25
CA LEU A 127 0.29 11.75 -3.36
C LEU A 127 0.33 10.33 -2.79
N LEU A 128 0.27 10.18 -1.47
CA LEU A 128 0.12 8.85 -0.86
C LEU A 128 -1.34 8.64 -0.51
N ALA A 129 -1.88 7.45 -0.75
CA ALA A 129 -3.20 7.08 -0.28
C ALA A 129 -3.18 5.67 0.30
N GLY A 130 -3.77 5.49 1.48
CA GLY A 130 -3.93 4.19 2.10
C GLY A 130 -5.39 3.94 2.45
N HIS A 131 -5.91 2.75 2.10
CA HIS A 131 -7.25 2.32 2.49
C HIS A 131 -7.21 1.37 3.68
N SER A 132 -8.00 1.62 4.72
CA SER A 132 -8.09 0.76 5.92
C SER A 132 -6.71 0.49 6.54
N ALA A 133 -6.28 -0.77 6.61
CA ALA A 133 -4.94 -1.17 7.04
C ALA A 133 -3.81 -0.46 6.26
N GLY A 134 -4.02 -0.09 5.00
CA GLY A 134 -3.06 0.69 4.22
C GLY A 134 -2.93 2.13 4.71
N GLY A 135 -4.02 2.73 5.20
CA GLY A 135 -3.99 4.06 5.82
C GLY A 135 -3.15 4.07 7.09
N HIS A 136 -3.29 3.02 7.91
CA HIS A 136 -2.41 2.77 9.04
C HIS A 136 -0.94 2.66 8.59
N LEU A 137 -0.64 1.77 7.64
CA LEU A 137 0.73 1.52 7.21
C LEU A 137 1.43 2.78 6.68
N VAL A 138 0.75 3.59 5.87
CA VAL A 138 1.31 4.85 5.36
C VAL A 138 1.64 5.79 6.51
N MET A 139 0.72 5.97 7.45
CA MET A 139 0.92 6.87 8.58
C MET A 139 2.05 6.39 9.50
N THR A 140 2.19 5.08 9.74
CA THR A 140 3.33 4.54 10.50
C THR A 140 4.66 4.69 9.74
N ALA A 141 4.64 4.56 8.40
CA ALA A 141 5.83 4.64 7.57
C ALA A 141 6.39 6.07 7.44
N LEU A 142 5.53 7.07 7.31
CA LEU A 142 5.89 8.48 7.09
C LEU A 142 7.01 9.02 8.01
N PRO A 143 6.90 8.95 9.35
CA PRO A 143 7.92 9.48 10.26
C PRO A 143 9.22 8.67 10.25
N ARG A 144 9.21 7.48 9.62
CA ARG A 144 10.36 6.57 9.49
C ARG A 144 11.01 6.68 8.10
N LEU A 145 10.45 7.47 7.18
CA LEU A 145 11.08 7.74 5.89
C LEU A 145 12.35 8.58 6.09
N PRO A 146 13.46 8.28 5.39
CA PRO A 146 14.67 9.10 5.48
C PRO A 146 14.51 10.47 4.80
N THR A 147 13.52 10.62 3.92
CA THR A 147 13.23 11.86 3.21
C THR A 147 11.75 11.94 2.82
N MET A 148 11.20 13.15 2.90
CA MET A 148 9.85 13.48 2.42
C MET A 148 9.82 13.94 0.96
N GLN A 149 10.90 13.68 0.20
CA GLN A 149 11.05 14.11 -1.19
C GLN A 149 9.81 13.78 -2.03
N GLY A 150 9.30 14.80 -2.72
CA GLY A 150 8.17 14.69 -3.64
C GLY A 150 6.80 14.54 -2.97
N ILE A 151 6.72 14.10 -1.70
CA ILE A 151 5.45 13.86 -1.00
C ILE A 151 4.74 15.20 -0.75
N ARG A 152 3.54 15.36 -1.32
CA ARG A 152 2.73 16.58 -1.22
C ARG A 152 1.53 16.44 -0.31
N LYS A 153 0.82 15.31 -0.40
CA LYS A 153 -0.39 15.02 0.38
C LYS A 153 -0.49 13.54 0.70
N VAL A 154 -1.21 13.24 1.78
CA VAL A 154 -1.46 11.89 2.26
C VAL A 154 -2.95 11.75 2.52
N PHE A 155 -3.59 10.74 1.91
CA PHE A 155 -5.00 10.44 2.05
C PHE A 155 -5.19 9.14 2.83
N CYS A 156 -5.99 9.24 3.88
CA CYS A 156 -6.16 8.21 4.89
C CYS A 156 -7.62 7.75 4.86
N ILE A 157 -7.92 6.75 4.03
CA ILE A 157 -9.30 6.37 3.70
C ILE A 157 -9.75 5.27 4.64
N SER A 158 -10.63 5.61 5.59
CA SER A 158 -11.22 4.66 6.55
C SER A 158 -10.17 3.84 7.31
N GLY A 159 -9.05 4.48 7.69
CA GLY A 159 -7.92 3.81 8.33
C GLY A 159 -8.15 3.41 9.78
N ILE A 160 -7.26 2.57 10.28
CA ILE A 160 -7.22 2.12 11.69
C ILE A 160 -6.05 2.82 12.36
N TYR A 161 -6.27 3.54 13.45
CA TYR A 161 -5.23 4.41 14.04
C TYR A 161 -4.92 4.08 15.51
N SER A 162 -5.88 3.51 16.24
CA SER A 162 -5.62 2.89 17.54
C SER A 162 -5.59 1.38 17.40
N LEU A 163 -4.41 0.80 17.64
CA LEU A 163 -4.26 -0.66 17.63
C LEU A 163 -4.83 -1.29 18.90
N GLN A 164 -4.91 -0.54 20.00
CA GLN A 164 -5.41 -1.05 21.30
C GLN A 164 -6.83 -1.62 21.18
N GLU A 165 -7.68 -0.99 20.38
CA GLU A 165 -9.06 -1.41 20.15
C GLU A 165 -9.18 -2.75 19.39
N ILE A 166 -8.15 -3.12 18.62
CA ILE A 166 -8.18 -4.31 17.76
C ILE A 166 -7.39 -5.50 18.31
N VAL A 167 -6.55 -5.31 19.34
CA VAL A 167 -5.68 -6.37 19.91
C VAL A 167 -6.47 -7.61 20.33
N ASN A 168 -7.65 -7.42 20.92
CA ASN A 168 -8.49 -8.52 21.43
C ASN A 168 -9.47 -9.08 20.40
N THR A 169 -9.41 -8.61 19.15
CA THR A 169 -10.27 -9.10 18.07
C THR A 169 -9.62 -10.28 17.35
N SER A 170 -10.37 -10.97 16.48
CA SER A 170 -9.83 -12.06 15.65
C SER A 170 -8.65 -11.62 14.80
N VAL A 171 -8.65 -10.37 14.31
CA VAL A 171 -7.53 -9.76 13.58
C VAL A 171 -6.30 -9.66 14.47
N GLY A 172 -6.45 -9.12 15.68
CA GLY A 172 -5.34 -8.94 16.59
C GLY A 172 -4.68 -10.24 17.04
N VAL A 173 -5.49 -11.28 17.28
CA VAL A 173 -5.00 -12.62 17.59
C VAL A 173 -4.23 -13.23 16.42
N HIS A 174 -4.70 -13.05 15.16
CA HIS A 174 -4.03 -13.62 13.99
C HIS A 174 -2.73 -12.90 13.60
N VAL A 175 -2.71 -11.57 13.74
CA VAL A 175 -1.50 -10.76 13.55
C VAL A 175 -0.48 -11.03 14.67
N ASN A 176 -0.97 -11.47 15.84
CA ASN A 176 -0.19 -11.76 17.05
C ASN A 176 0.54 -10.51 17.56
N PHE A 177 -0.22 -9.43 17.80
CA PHE A 177 0.33 -8.18 18.34
C PHE A 177 1.05 -8.43 19.67
N SER A 178 2.34 -8.09 19.75
CA SER A 178 2.97 -7.93 21.06
C SER A 178 2.49 -6.62 21.71
N ARG A 179 2.42 -6.57 23.05
CA ARG A 179 2.04 -5.35 23.77
C ARG A 179 2.95 -4.17 23.44
N ASP A 180 4.23 -4.45 23.16
CA ASP A 180 5.23 -3.44 22.80
C ASP A 180 5.01 -2.90 21.37
N GLN A 181 4.59 -3.75 20.43
CA GLN A 181 4.27 -3.35 19.05
C GLN A 181 3.05 -2.43 18.98
N VAL A 182 2.03 -2.69 19.80
CA VAL A 182 0.82 -1.86 19.85
C VAL A 182 1.17 -0.42 20.19
N HIS A 183 2.05 -0.20 21.17
CA HIS A 183 2.42 1.13 21.62
C HIS A 183 3.32 1.89 20.63
N TYR A 184 4.20 1.19 19.91
CA TYR A 184 5.14 1.80 18.97
C TYR A 184 4.52 2.11 17.60
N ILE A 185 3.56 1.29 17.16
CA ILE A 185 2.96 1.35 15.82
C ILE A 185 1.63 2.12 15.84
N GLU A 186 1.05 2.33 17.02
CA GLU A 186 -0.09 3.23 17.21
C GLU A 186 0.23 4.66 16.74
N ILE A 187 -0.74 5.25 16.04
CA ILE A 187 -0.55 6.55 15.41
C ILE A 187 -0.93 7.63 16.43
N SER A 188 0.10 8.26 17.01
CA SER A 188 -0.09 9.49 17.77
C SER A 188 -0.23 10.67 16.81
N PHE A 189 -1.45 11.19 16.69
CA PHE A 189 -1.76 12.34 15.84
C PHE A 189 -1.02 13.62 16.27
N GLU A 190 -0.56 13.73 17.53
CA GLU A 190 0.25 14.88 18.00
C GLU A 190 1.58 15.00 17.25
N ARG A 191 2.10 13.90 16.67
CA ARG A 191 3.35 13.90 15.89
C ARG A 191 3.17 14.42 14.47
N PHE A 192 1.94 14.59 14.03
CA PHE A 192 1.64 15.07 12.70
C PHE A 192 0.80 16.34 12.85
N ASN A 193 1.28 17.48 12.36
CA ASN A 193 0.44 18.67 12.16
C ASN A 193 -0.58 18.38 11.03
N ILE A 194 -1.52 17.47 11.30
CA ILE A 194 -2.60 17.11 10.38
C ILE A 194 -3.68 18.15 10.58
N LEU A 195 -3.66 19.15 9.70
CA LEU A 195 -4.81 20.00 9.47
C LEU A 195 -5.82 19.16 8.68
N PHE A 196 -6.96 18.87 9.30
CA PHE A 196 -8.14 18.44 8.56
C PHE A 196 -8.70 19.71 7.90
N ASP A 197 -8.49 19.84 6.58
CA ASP A 197 -9.19 20.84 5.76
C ASP A 197 -10.66 20.44 5.55
#